data_AF-A0A4S4N057-F1
#
_entry.id   AF-A0A4S4N057-F1
#
_cell.length_a   1.000
_cell.length_b   1.000
_cell.length_c   1.000
_cell.angle_alpha   90.00
_cell.angle_beta   90.00
_cell.angle_gamma   90.00
#
_symmetry.space_group_name_H-M   'P 1'
#
loop_
_entity.id
_entity.type
_entity.pdbx_description
1 polymer ?
#
loop_
_entity_poly.entity_id
_entity_poly.type
_entity_poly.pdbx_seq_one_letter_code
_entity_poly.pdbx_strand_id
1 'polypeptide(L)'
;MGGADPTTLNTFVPTFLSGCPFLTSVGATSSVSETSASFSLGGFSNVFTQLSYQASAVSAYLSALGNTNSGKFTKTGRAYPDMSAIGDGVEIVLSGKTTSVSGTSCSSPIFASLISLINDRLIAEGKSPLGFLNPFLYANPQAFNDITTGDNPGCNTNGFPAKAGWDPVTGLGTPNFPALLAAAGAS
;
A
#
# COMPACT_ATOMS: atom_id res chain seq x y z
N MET A 1 5.37 -8.55 -7.17
CA MET A 1 6.73 -8.95 -6.71
C MET A 1 7.78 -8.38 -7.66
N GLY A 2 9.00 -8.08 -7.19
CA GLY A 2 10.00 -7.36 -7.98
C GLY A 2 10.78 -8.22 -8.98
N GLY A 3 10.81 -7.79 -10.25
CA GLY A 3 11.98 -7.68 -11.13
C GLY A 3 12.79 -8.91 -11.58
N ALA A 4 12.58 -10.11 -11.04
CA ALA A 4 13.27 -11.31 -11.50
C ALA A 4 12.33 -12.25 -12.27
N ASP A 5 12.90 -13.02 -13.21
CA ASP A 5 12.17 -13.92 -14.10
C ASP A 5 11.20 -14.82 -13.29
N PRO A 6 9.87 -14.67 -13.46
CA PRO A 6 8.88 -15.39 -12.67
C PRO A 6 8.95 -16.90 -12.85
N THR A 7 9.64 -17.40 -13.88
CA THR A 7 9.76 -18.84 -14.18
C THR A 7 10.81 -19.57 -13.35
N THR A 8 11.72 -18.87 -12.67
CA THR A 8 12.85 -19.48 -11.92
C THR A 8 12.80 -19.25 -10.40
N LEU A 9 11.87 -18.42 -9.92
CA LEU A 9 11.78 -18.05 -8.51
C LEU A 9 10.85 -18.96 -7.71
N ASN A 10 11.42 -19.66 -6.73
CA ASN A 10 10.65 -20.45 -5.76
C ASN A 10 10.15 -19.62 -4.56
N THR A 11 10.77 -18.46 -4.33
CA THR A 11 10.53 -17.54 -3.21
C THR A 11 10.25 -16.12 -3.69
N PHE A 12 9.39 -15.40 -2.97
CA PHE A 12 9.00 -14.04 -3.31
C PHE A 12 10.16 -13.07 -3.10
N VAL A 13 10.38 -12.19 -4.09
CA VAL A 13 11.44 -11.17 -4.03
C VAL A 13 10.82 -9.84 -3.61
N PRO A 14 11.10 -9.36 -2.38
CA PRO A 14 10.64 -8.06 -1.95
C PRO A 14 11.40 -6.95 -2.69
N THR A 15 10.71 -5.85 -2.94
CA THR A 15 11.24 -4.68 -3.63
C THR A 15 11.95 -3.76 -2.65
N PHE A 16 13.14 -3.31 -3.05
CA PHE A 16 13.93 -2.38 -2.26
C PHE A 16 13.30 -0.97 -2.26
N LEU A 17 13.52 -0.24 -1.16
CA LEU A 17 12.80 0.92 -0.61
C LEU A 17 11.48 0.61 0.11
N SER A 18 10.51 -0.08 -0.50
CA SER A 18 9.22 -0.37 0.16
C SER A 18 9.36 -1.20 1.45
N GLY A 19 10.41 -2.02 1.54
CA GLY A 19 10.74 -2.78 2.74
C GLY A 19 11.25 -1.94 3.93
N CYS A 20 11.64 -0.67 3.72
CA CYS A 20 12.09 0.22 4.79
C CYS A 20 10.91 0.60 5.71
N PRO A 21 11.04 0.48 7.04
CA PRO A 21 9.93 0.75 7.95
C PRO A 21 9.67 2.24 8.22
N PHE A 22 10.54 3.14 7.72
CA PHE A 22 10.42 4.59 7.86
C PHE A 22 9.91 5.29 6.59
N LEU A 23 9.55 4.51 5.56
CA LEU A 23 8.90 5.01 4.36
C LEU A 23 7.45 4.55 4.34
N THR A 24 6.54 5.44 3.96
CA THR A 24 5.16 5.09 3.65
C THR A 24 5.10 4.54 2.23
N SER A 25 4.90 3.23 2.11
CA SER A 25 4.83 2.52 0.83
C SER A 25 3.41 2.56 0.28
N VAL A 26 3.27 2.94 -0.99
CA VAL A 26 1.98 3.11 -1.67
C VAL A 26 1.81 2.04 -2.76
N GLY A 27 0.80 1.19 -2.60
CA GLY A 27 0.34 0.24 -3.61
C GLY A 27 -0.61 0.87 -4.62
N ALA A 28 -1.14 0.05 -5.52
CA ALA A 28 -2.06 0.48 -6.57
C ALA A 28 -3.39 -0.29 -6.56
N THR A 29 -4.49 0.46 -6.74
CA THR A 29 -5.81 -0.09 -7.06
C THR A 29 -6.17 0.18 -8.52
N SER A 30 -7.22 -0.49 -8.99
CA SER A 30 -7.84 -0.29 -10.30
C SER A 30 -9.37 -0.39 -10.20
N SER A 31 -10.05 -0.01 -11.29
CA SER A 31 -11.49 -0.19 -11.51
C SER A 31 -12.42 0.59 -10.58
N VAL A 32 -13.72 0.55 -10.90
CA VAL A 32 -14.84 1.00 -10.05
C VAL A 32 -15.94 -0.06 -10.12
N SER A 33 -16.31 -0.77 -9.05
CA SER A 33 -15.75 -0.74 -7.69
C SER A 33 -14.27 -1.17 -7.66
N GLU A 34 -13.52 -0.64 -6.68
CA GLU A 34 -12.07 -0.84 -6.61
C GLU A 34 -11.68 -2.30 -6.36
N THR A 35 -10.60 -2.73 -7.01
CA THR A 35 -9.89 -4.00 -6.78
C THR A 35 -8.38 -3.73 -6.77
N SER A 36 -7.56 -4.66 -6.28
CA SER A 36 -6.10 -4.50 -6.43
C SER A 36 -5.69 -4.42 -7.91
N ALA A 37 -4.72 -3.57 -8.21
CA ALA A 37 -4.02 -3.67 -9.48
C ALA A 37 -3.06 -4.87 -9.42
N SER A 38 -3.05 -5.73 -10.45
CA SER A 38 -2.20 -6.94 -10.48
C SER A 38 -0.69 -6.62 -10.41
N PHE A 39 -0.30 -5.42 -10.85
CA PHE A 39 1.06 -4.90 -10.75
C PHE A 39 1.37 -4.23 -9.40
N SER A 40 0.41 -4.18 -8.45
CA SER A 40 0.64 -3.60 -7.14
C SER A 40 1.72 -4.39 -6.39
N LEU A 41 2.82 -3.73 -6.08
CA LEU A 41 3.95 -4.35 -5.43
C LEU A 41 3.74 -4.36 -3.92
N GLY A 42 3.77 -5.55 -3.34
CA GLY A 42 3.65 -5.76 -1.90
C GLY A 42 4.29 -7.08 -1.49
N GLY A 43 4.43 -7.27 -0.18
CA GLY A 43 5.05 -8.45 0.40
C GLY A 43 5.70 -8.17 1.75
N PHE A 44 6.75 -8.92 2.06
CA PHE A 44 7.44 -8.89 3.33
C PHE A 44 8.95 -8.74 3.11
N SER A 45 9.57 -7.81 3.81
CA SER A 45 11.01 -7.56 3.73
C SER A 45 11.83 -8.75 4.24
N ASN A 46 12.93 -9.05 3.55
CA ASN A 46 13.94 -10.02 4.02
C ASN A 46 15.06 -9.35 4.85
N VAL A 47 15.02 -8.02 5.01
CA VAL A 47 16.09 -7.23 5.65
C VAL A 47 15.60 -6.54 6.91
N PHE A 48 14.48 -5.83 6.81
CA PHE A 48 13.93 -5.05 7.91
C PHE A 48 12.88 -5.86 8.66
N THR A 49 12.97 -5.87 9.98
CA THR A 49 11.95 -6.47 10.83
C THR A 49 10.70 -5.61 10.89
N GLN A 50 9.57 -6.26 11.20
CA GLN A 50 8.31 -5.59 11.44
C GLN A 50 8.39 -4.64 12.66
N LEU A 51 7.94 -3.39 12.52
CA LEU A 51 7.77 -2.47 13.65
C LEU A 51 6.40 -2.63 14.32
N SER A 52 6.27 -2.14 15.56
CA SER A 52 5.07 -2.33 16.39
C SER A 52 3.80 -1.74 15.81
N TYR A 53 3.88 -0.63 15.06
CA TYR A 53 2.70 0.05 14.51
C TYR A 53 1.87 -0.85 13.57
N GLN A 54 2.49 -1.81 12.88
CA GLN A 54 1.80 -2.70 11.94
C GLN A 54 1.55 -4.10 12.50
N ALA A 55 1.93 -4.36 13.76
CA ALA A 55 1.96 -5.72 14.28
C ALA A 55 0.60 -6.40 14.36
N SER A 56 -0.42 -5.66 14.80
CA SER A 56 -1.79 -6.17 14.86
C SER A 56 -2.34 -6.47 13.46
N ALA A 57 -2.12 -5.55 12.52
CA ALA A 57 -2.57 -5.65 11.15
C ALA A 57 -1.96 -6.87 10.43
N VAL A 58 -0.62 -7.02 10.53
CA VAL A 58 0.09 -8.14 9.91
C VAL A 58 -0.29 -9.46 10.56
N SER A 59 -0.44 -9.52 11.89
CA SER A 59 -0.86 -10.75 12.58
C SER A 59 -2.25 -11.20 12.14
N ALA A 60 -3.19 -10.27 11.97
CA ALA A 60 -4.54 -10.56 11.48
C ALA A 60 -4.48 -11.11 10.04
N TYR A 61 -3.71 -10.48 9.16
CA TYR A 61 -3.52 -10.95 7.78
C TYR A 61 -2.92 -12.36 7.73
N LEU A 62 -1.83 -12.61 8.47
CA LEU A 62 -1.17 -13.92 8.49
C LEU A 62 -2.10 -15.02 9.00
N SER A 63 -2.98 -14.72 9.97
CA SER A 63 -4.02 -15.64 10.42
C SER A 63 -5.03 -15.94 9.30
N ALA A 64 -5.49 -14.91 8.57
CA ALA A 64 -6.44 -15.04 7.46
C ALA A 64 -5.83 -15.67 6.20
N LEU A 65 -4.51 -15.60 6.03
CA LEU A 65 -3.75 -16.21 4.94
C LEU A 65 -3.58 -17.73 5.14
N GLY A 66 -3.43 -18.18 6.38
CA GLY A 66 -3.20 -19.59 6.71
C GLY A 66 -1.91 -20.13 6.09
N ASN A 67 -2.03 -21.21 5.31
CA ASN A 67 -0.89 -21.90 4.69
C ASN A 67 -0.60 -21.45 3.26
N THR A 68 -1.36 -20.50 2.72
CA THR A 68 -1.12 -19.95 1.38
C THR A 68 0.28 -19.34 1.31
N ASN A 69 1.04 -19.72 0.28
CA ASN A 69 2.43 -19.30 0.06
C ASN A 69 3.41 -19.67 1.21
N SER A 70 3.12 -20.73 1.98
CA SER A 70 4.03 -21.20 3.03
C SER A 70 5.45 -21.44 2.49
N GLY A 71 6.45 -20.96 3.22
CA GLY A 71 7.87 -21.06 2.83
C GLY A 71 8.32 -20.08 1.73
N LYS A 72 7.43 -19.25 1.17
CA LYS A 72 7.79 -18.32 0.08
C LYS A 72 8.18 -16.92 0.52
N PHE A 73 7.97 -16.54 1.77
CA PHE A 73 8.22 -15.17 2.29
C PHE A 73 8.55 -15.14 3.78
N THR A 74 9.18 -14.05 4.23
CA THR A 74 9.60 -13.86 5.63
C THR A 74 8.49 -13.23 6.48
N LYS A 75 7.72 -14.06 7.21
CA LYS A 75 6.57 -13.62 8.03
C LYS A 75 6.90 -12.56 9.10
N THR A 76 8.15 -12.47 9.54
CA THR A 76 8.63 -11.53 10.57
C THR A 76 9.15 -10.20 10.00
N GLY A 77 9.19 -10.08 8.67
CA GLY A 77 9.68 -8.90 7.98
C GLY A 77 8.69 -7.73 8.00
N ARG A 78 9.18 -6.51 7.74
CA ARG A 78 8.34 -5.35 7.46
C ARG A 78 7.44 -5.69 6.27
N ALA A 79 6.14 -5.70 6.50
CA ALA A 79 5.15 -6.04 5.49
C ALA A 79 4.61 -4.76 4.81
N TYR A 80 4.38 -4.76 3.51
CA TYR A 80 4.05 -3.57 2.72
C TYR A 80 3.14 -3.94 1.52
N PRO A 81 2.43 -2.98 0.89
CA PRO A 81 2.42 -1.53 1.14
C PRO A 81 1.71 -1.15 2.46
N ASP A 82 1.78 0.12 2.85
CA ASP A 82 1.03 0.63 4.00
C ASP A 82 -0.42 0.96 3.61
N MET A 83 -0.62 1.41 2.38
CA MET A 83 -1.92 1.80 1.80
C MET A 83 -1.81 1.79 0.26
N SER A 84 -2.90 2.06 -0.44
CA SER A 84 -2.92 2.13 -1.91
C SER A 84 -3.75 3.30 -2.45
N ALA A 85 -3.49 3.69 -3.69
CA ALA A 85 -4.34 4.65 -4.40
C ALA A 85 -4.50 4.20 -5.85
N ILE A 86 -5.46 4.80 -6.57
CA ILE A 86 -5.65 4.51 -7.99
C ILE A 86 -4.32 4.62 -8.73
N GLY A 87 -3.94 3.54 -9.42
CA GLY A 87 -2.67 3.46 -10.13
C GLY A 87 -2.82 2.92 -11.54
N ASP A 88 -4.02 2.51 -11.95
CA ASP A 88 -4.31 1.97 -13.26
C ASP A 88 -5.21 2.93 -14.05
N GLY A 89 -4.93 3.09 -15.34
CA GLY A 89 -5.74 3.93 -16.22
C GLY A 89 -5.60 5.44 -15.96
N VAL A 90 -4.51 5.89 -15.34
CA VAL A 90 -4.30 7.31 -14.99
C VAL A 90 -3.97 8.12 -16.24
N GLU A 91 -4.76 9.16 -16.51
CA GLU A 91 -4.57 10.02 -17.68
C GLU A 91 -3.50 11.08 -17.42
N ILE A 92 -2.56 11.23 -18.36
CA ILE A 92 -1.50 12.24 -18.35
C ILE A 92 -1.40 12.92 -19.71
N VAL A 93 -0.76 14.09 -19.75
CA VAL A 93 -0.35 14.75 -20.99
C VAL A 93 1.16 14.57 -21.18
N LEU A 94 1.55 13.79 -22.19
CA LEU A 94 2.95 13.56 -22.55
C LEU A 94 3.20 14.12 -23.95
N SER A 95 4.12 15.09 -24.05
CA SER A 95 4.46 15.75 -25.32
C SER A 95 3.24 16.30 -26.07
N GLY A 96 2.30 16.91 -25.33
CA GLY A 96 1.09 17.51 -25.89
C GLY A 96 -0.02 16.53 -26.27
N LYS A 97 0.14 15.23 -25.97
CA LYS A 97 -0.88 14.20 -26.21
C LYS A 97 -1.40 13.62 -24.90
N THR A 98 -2.71 13.51 -24.80
CA THR A 98 -3.37 12.76 -23.73
C THR A 98 -3.11 11.27 -23.90
N THR A 99 -2.61 10.62 -22.86
CA THR A 99 -2.36 9.18 -22.82
C THR A 99 -2.68 8.62 -21.45
N SER A 100 -3.09 7.36 -21.41
CA SER A 100 -3.29 6.64 -20.15
C SER A 100 -2.02 5.88 -19.77
N VAL A 101 -1.68 5.87 -18.48
CA VAL A 101 -0.53 5.16 -17.90
C VAL A 101 -0.96 4.40 -16.65
N SER A 102 -0.18 3.37 -16.31
CA SER A 102 -0.40 2.55 -15.12
C SER A 102 0.88 2.32 -14.35
N GLY A 103 0.80 2.32 -13.02
CA GLY A 103 1.89 2.02 -12.11
C GLY A 103 1.67 2.60 -10.72
N THR A 104 2.34 2.02 -9.72
CA THR A 104 2.42 2.61 -8.36
C THR A 104 3.11 3.98 -8.37
N SER A 105 3.87 4.29 -9.41
CA SER A 105 4.39 5.63 -9.71
C SER A 105 3.29 6.68 -9.90
N CYS A 106 2.08 6.28 -10.29
CA CYS A 106 0.91 7.16 -10.35
C CYS A 106 0.24 7.27 -8.98
N SER A 107 0.09 6.16 -8.26
CA SER A 107 -0.51 6.12 -6.92
C SER A 107 0.26 6.96 -5.89
N SER A 108 1.59 6.92 -5.94
CA SER A 108 2.47 7.60 -4.98
C SER A 108 2.27 9.13 -4.92
N PRO A 109 2.35 9.89 -6.05
CA PRO A 109 2.11 11.33 -6.04
C PRO A 109 0.65 11.71 -5.77
N ILE A 110 -0.33 10.86 -6.12
CA ILE A 110 -1.74 11.06 -5.75
C ILE A 110 -1.87 11.09 -4.22
N PHE A 111 -1.31 10.09 -3.54
CA PHE A 111 -1.32 10.05 -2.08
C PHE A 111 -0.52 11.20 -1.45
N ALA A 112 0.67 11.51 -1.98
CA ALA A 112 1.47 12.63 -1.49
C ALA A 112 0.71 13.96 -1.56
N SER A 113 -0.04 14.19 -2.65
CA SER A 113 -0.88 15.38 -2.82
C SER A 113 -2.00 15.44 -1.77
N LEU A 114 -2.62 14.30 -1.47
CA LEU A 114 -3.65 14.21 -0.43
C LEU A 114 -3.09 14.59 0.95
N ILE A 115 -1.93 14.06 1.32
CA ILE A 115 -1.27 14.41 2.59
C ILE A 115 -0.85 15.89 2.62
N SER A 116 -0.44 16.45 1.49
CA SER A 116 -0.14 17.87 1.38
C SER A 116 -1.36 18.74 1.70
N LEU A 117 -2.56 18.35 1.24
CA LEU A 117 -3.80 19.06 1.56
C LEU A 117 -4.16 18.97 3.04
N ILE A 118 -3.94 17.80 3.67
CA ILE A 118 -4.14 17.65 5.13
C ILE A 118 -3.15 18.53 5.90
N ASN A 119 -1.87 18.53 5.51
CA ASN A 119 -0.86 19.36 6.16
C ASN A 119 -1.14 20.86 5.97
N ASP A 120 -1.62 21.27 4.80
CA ASP A 120 -2.04 22.66 4.56
C ASP A 120 -3.12 23.08 5.57
N ARG A 121 -4.14 22.24 5.77
CA ARG A 121 -5.19 22.54 6.75
C ARG A 121 -4.69 22.54 8.19
N LEU A 122 -3.82 21.59 8.56
CA LEU A 122 -3.20 21.58 9.88
C LEU A 122 -2.42 22.88 10.13
N ILE A 123 -1.61 23.31 9.17
CA ILE A 123 -0.80 24.54 9.28
C ILE A 123 -1.69 25.78 9.37
N ALA A 124 -2.78 25.84 8.58
CA ALA A 124 -3.75 26.93 8.65
C ALA A 124 -4.42 27.06 10.04
N GLU A 125 -4.50 25.95 10.78
CA GLU A 125 -5.01 25.89 12.15
C GLU A 125 -3.91 26.02 13.23
N GLY A 126 -2.67 26.33 12.83
CA GLY A 126 -1.53 26.47 13.75
C GLY A 126 -0.99 25.14 14.29
N LYS A 127 -1.31 24.01 13.64
CA LYS A 127 -0.86 22.66 14.01
C LYS A 127 0.37 22.25 13.21
N SER A 128 1.11 21.27 13.74
CA SER A 128 2.25 20.68 13.06
C SER A 128 1.81 19.72 11.94
N PRO A 129 2.59 19.57 10.86
CA PRO A 129 2.33 18.58 9.82
C PRO A 129 2.50 17.15 10.35
N LEU A 130 1.90 16.18 9.66
CA LEU A 130 1.84 14.77 10.10
C LEU A 130 3.22 14.07 10.17
N GLY A 131 4.20 14.50 9.39
CA GLY A 131 5.55 13.91 9.42
C GLY A 131 5.58 12.43 9.05
N PHE A 132 6.14 11.58 9.92
CA PHE A 132 6.18 10.14 9.70
C PHE A 132 4.78 9.51 9.84
N LEU A 133 4.19 9.13 8.70
CA LEU A 133 2.77 8.79 8.62
C LEU A 133 2.42 7.43 9.21
N ASN A 134 3.28 6.41 9.09
CA ASN A 134 2.86 5.02 9.30
C ASN A 134 2.16 4.80 10.66
N PRO A 135 2.68 5.25 11.83
CA PRO A 135 1.97 5.10 13.09
C PRO A 135 0.57 5.72 13.09
N PHE A 136 0.41 6.90 12.47
CA PHE A 136 -0.88 7.55 12.32
C PHE A 136 -1.84 6.75 11.42
N LEU A 137 -1.37 6.24 10.29
CA LEU A 137 -2.20 5.47 9.36
C LEU A 137 -2.70 4.16 10.00
N TYR A 138 -1.82 3.38 10.62
CA TYR A 138 -2.20 2.12 11.26
C TYR A 138 -3.05 2.31 12.53
N ALA A 139 -3.01 3.49 13.16
CA ALA A 139 -3.92 3.84 14.24
C ALA A 139 -5.32 4.24 13.74
N ASN A 140 -5.48 4.52 12.45
CA ASN A 140 -6.73 4.99 11.84
C ASN A 140 -7.16 4.16 10.60
N PRO A 141 -7.23 2.82 10.70
CA PRO A 141 -7.61 1.97 9.56
C PRO A 141 -9.01 2.28 9.03
N GLN A 142 -9.92 2.79 9.86
CA GLN A 142 -11.27 3.20 9.48
C GLN A 142 -11.31 4.40 8.53
N ALA A 143 -10.19 5.11 8.35
CA ALA A 143 -10.08 6.24 7.44
C ALA A 143 -9.73 5.83 6.00
N PHE A 144 -9.86 4.54 5.68
CA PHE A 144 -9.57 3.97 4.37
C PHE A 144 -10.76 3.16 3.86
N ASN A 145 -10.90 3.09 2.54
CA ASN A 145 -11.78 2.15 1.88
C ASN A 145 -11.00 0.84 1.70
N ASP A 146 -11.45 -0.20 2.40
CA ASP A 146 -10.82 -1.53 2.41
C ASP A 146 -11.00 -2.24 1.05
N ILE A 147 -9.89 -2.74 0.49
CA ILE A 147 -9.86 -3.42 -0.80
C ILE A 147 -9.70 -4.91 -0.57
N THR A 148 -10.74 -5.68 -0.85
CA THR A 148 -10.82 -7.10 -0.45
C THR A 148 -10.75 -8.07 -1.62
N THR A 149 -10.47 -7.56 -2.82
CA THR A 149 -10.49 -8.32 -4.08
C THR A 149 -9.22 -8.10 -4.89
N GLY A 150 -8.86 -9.13 -5.66
CA GLY A 150 -7.65 -9.17 -6.46
C GLY A 150 -6.44 -9.74 -5.71
N ASP A 151 -5.32 -9.76 -6.41
CA ASP A 151 -4.06 -10.32 -5.95
C ASP A 151 -2.86 -9.58 -6.58
N ASN A 152 -1.63 -9.97 -6.21
CA ASN A 152 -0.39 -9.50 -6.86
C ASN A 152 0.49 -10.65 -7.37
N PRO A 153 0.14 -11.24 -8.53
CA PRO A 153 0.79 -12.44 -9.04
C PRO A 153 2.31 -12.36 -9.15
N GLY A 154 2.96 -13.50 -8.97
CA GLY A 154 4.41 -13.63 -9.06
C GLY A 154 4.92 -15.03 -8.66
N CYS A 155 6.12 -15.38 -9.10
CA CYS A 155 6.77 -16.66 -8.79
C CYS A 155 5.88 -17.89 -9.08
N ASN A 156 5.21 -17.90 -10.24
CA ASN A 156 4.23 -18.91 -10.67
C ASN A 156 3.07 -19.14 -9.68
N THR A 157 2.68 -18.11 -8.94
CA THR A 157 1.52 -18.11 -8.04
C THR A 157 0.68 -16.86 -8.27
N ASN A 158 -0.52 -16.85 -7.71
CA ASN A 158 -1.34 -15.64 -7.56
C ASN A 158 -0.72 -14.61 -6.59
N GLY A 159 0.44 -14.90 -5.99
CA GLY A 159 1.05 -14.02 -5.00
C GLY A 159 0.17 -13.92 -3.76
N PHE A 160 0.07 -12.73 -3.19
CA PHE A 160 -0.77 -12.49 -2.04
C PHE A 160 -2.18 -12.09 -2.49
N PRO A 161 -3.24 -12.70 -1.92
CA PRO A 161 -4.60 -12.21 -2.12
C PRO A 161 -4.86 -10.97 -1.27
N ALA A 162 -5.62 -10.02 -1.81
CA ALA A 162 -6.25 -8.97 -1.04
C ALA A 162 -7.31 -9.57 -0.11
N LYS A 163 -7.43 -9.05 1.10
CA LYS A 163 -8.30 -9.60 2.17
C LYS A 163 -8.77 -8.47 3.06
N ALA A 164 -9.89 -8.69 3.77
CA ALA A 164 -10.40 -7.71 4.73
C ALA A 164 -9.34 -7.25 5.74
N GLY A 165 -9.28 -5.93 5.94
CA GLY A 165 -8.26 -5.26 6.72
C GLY A 165 -6.98 -4.99 5.94
N TRP A 166 -5.85 -4.89 6.63
CA TRP A 166 -4.58 -4.69 5.95
C TRP A 166 -4.16 -5.95 5.18
N ASP A 167 -3.65 -5.77 3.96
CA ASP A 167 -3.03 -6.83 3.18
C ASP A 167 -1.74 -6.38 2.43
N PRO A 168 -0.85 -7.31 2.04
CA PRO A 168 0.39 -7.02 1.32
C PRO A 168 0.16 -6.86 -0.19
N VAL A 169 -0.98 -6.28 -0.58
CA VAL A 169 -1.33 -5.92 -1.96
C VAL A 169 -1.75 -4.45 -2.01
N THR A 170 -2.65 -4.04 -1.13
CA THR A 170 -3.31 -2.73 -1.09
C THR A 170 -3.14 -2.00 0.24
N GLY A 171 -2.49 -2.64 1.22
CA GLY A 171 -2.24 -2.06 2.53
C GLY A 171 -3.54 -1.88 3.30
N LEU A 172 -3.72 -0.73 3.95
CA LEU A 172 -4.98 -0.34 4.59
C LEU A 172 -6.10 -0.03 3.59
N GLY A 173 -5.84 -0.05 2.28
CA GLY A 173 -6.77 0.33 1.22
C GLY A 173 -6.58 1.76 0.74
N THR A 174 -7.62 2.34 0.13
CA THR A 174 -7.57 3.69 -0.46
C THR A 174 -7.99 4.79 0.51
N PRO A 175 -7.34 5.96 0.52
CA PRO A 175 -7.59 7.00 1.51
C PRO A 175 -8.98 7.61 1.37
N ASN A 176 -9.75 7.65 2.45
CA ASN A 176 -10.96 8.46 2.56
C ASN A 176 -10.57 9.84 3.10
N PHE A 177 -10.52 10.85 2.23
CA PHE A 177 -9.99 12.17 2.59
C PHE A 177 -10.71 12.82 3.79
N PRO A 178 -12.06 12.92 3.83
CA PRO A 178 -12.75 13.47 5.00
C PRO A 178 -12.42 12.73 6.31
N ALA A 179 -12.37 11.40 6.27
CA ALA A 179 -12.07 10.60 7.46
C ALA A 179 -10.62 10.78 7.92
N LEU A 180 -9.66 10.87 6.99
CA LEU A 180 -8.25 11.12 7.31
C LEU A 180 -8.03 12.54 7.85
N LEU A 181 -8.69 13.55 7.27
CA LEU A 181 -8.63 14.92 7.75
C LEU A 181 -9.16 15.04 9.18
N ALA A 182 -10.31 14.41 9.44
CA ALA A 182 -10.90 14.35 10.77
C ALA A 182 -10.00 13.59 11.76
N ALA A 183 -9.41 12.47 11.35
CA ALA A 183 -8.46 11.70 12.17
C ALA A 183 -7.19 12.49 12.49
N ALA A 184 -6.71 13.33 11.57
CA ALA A 184 -5.61 14.26 11.79
C ALA A 184 -5.99 15.42 12.74
N GLY A 185 -7.27 15.54 13.09
CA GLY A 185 -7.81 16.58 13.96
C GLY A 185 -7.95 17.93 13.26
N ALA A 186 -7.96 17.97 11.93
CA ALA A 186 -8.20 19.17 11.13
C ALA A 186 -9.68 19.30 10.74
N SER A 187 -10.15 20.53 10.51
CA SER A 187 -11.53 20.87 10.13
C SER A 187 -11.67 21.38 8.70
#